data_AF-A0A5P2D0E5-F1
#
_entry.id   AF-A0A5P2D0E5-F1
#
_cell.length_a   1.000
_cell.length_b   1.000
_cell.length_c   1.000
_cell.angle_alpha   90.00
_cell.angle_beta   90.00
_cell.angle_gamma   90.00
#
_symmetry.space_group_name_H-M   'P 1'
#
loop_
_entity.id
_entity.type
_entity.pdbx_description
1 polymer ?
#
loop_
_entity_poly.entity_id
_entity_poly.type
_entity_poly.pdbx_seq_one_letter_code
_entity_poly.pdbx_strand_id
1 'polypeptide(L)'
;MNPTATGPAPGSGLLTRRTMLRTAFTAAVLAGTAAALGPLLRARRQRPATAPGREPVPVLEETYRGRHIAVDAAGVRIDGRPLHVMRRADGSYLSGVNHFESFATPLELARAAVDELGTARLAAAVSHQG
;
A
#
# COMPACT_ATOMS: atom_id res chain seq x y z
N MET A 1 -51.81 67.40 -8.46
CA MET A 1 -52.29 66.02 -8.71
C MET A 1 -51.38 65.36 -9.72
N ASN A 2 -50.59 64.36 -9.31
CA ASN A 2 -50.18 63.25 -10.16
C ASN A 2 -49.75 62.05 -9.28
N PRO A 3 -49.94 60.81 -9.76
CA PRO A 3 -50.24 59.66 -8.91
C PRO A 3 -49.01 58.83 -8.50
N THR A 4 -49.22 58.05 -7.44
CA THR A 4 -48.46 56.89 -6.99
C THR A 4 -48.15 55.88 -8.09
N ALA A 5 -46.90 55.40 -8.15
CA ALA A 5 -46.53 54.15 -8.80
C ALA A 5 -45.69 53.31 -7.82
N THR A 6 -46.33 52.29 -7.25
CA THR A 6 -45.68 51.18 -6.54
C THR A 6 -45.08 50.23 -7.58
N GLY A 7 -43.76 50.00 -7.53
CA GLY A 7 -43.08 48.93 -8.26
C GLY A 7 -42.74 47.75 -7.33
N PRO A 8 -42.88 46.49 -7.78
CA PRO A 8 -42.72 45.30 -6.95
C PRO A 8 -41.25 44.96 -6.61
N ALA A 9 -41.09 44.21 -5.50
CA ALA A 9 -39.84 43.86 -4.83
C ALA A 9 -38.80 43.09 -5.69
N PRO A 10 -37.49 43.26 -5.40
CA PRO A 10 -36.42 42.54 -6.10
C PRO A 10 -36.40 41.05 -5.76
N GLY A 11 -36.25 40.21 -6.79
CA GLY A 11 -36.30 38.75 -6.71
C GLY A 11 -35.19 38.09 -5.89
N SER A 12 -35.59 37.48 -4.78
CA SER A 12 -34.77 36.68 -3.85
C SER A 12 -34.44 35.25 -4.33
N GLY A 13 -34.30 35.02 -5.65
CA GLY A 13 -34.17 33.66 -6.21
C GLY A 13 -32.75 33.21 -6.58
N LEU A 14 -31.88 34.14 -6.99
CA LEU A 14 -30.59 33.81 -7.61
C LEU A 14 -29.44 33.64 -6.60
N LEU A 15 -29.50 34.34 -5.46
CA LEU A 15 -28.50 34.25 -4.40
C LEU A 15 -28.56 32.89 -3.67
N THR A 16 -29.76 32.35 -3.48
CA THR A 16 -29.98 31.06 -2.80
C THR A 16 -29.44 29.88 -3.61
N ARG A 17 -29.71 29.86 -4.93
CA ARG A 17 -29.24 28.79 -5.83
C ARG A 17 -27.71 28.76 -5.95
N ARG A 18 -27.07 29.93 -6.06
CA ARG A 18 -25.60 30.05 -6.19
C ARG A 18 -24.87 29.67 -4.90
N THR A 19 -25.43 29.99 -3.74
CA THR A 19 -24.87 29.61 -2.43
C THR A 19 -25.03 28.11 -2.20
N MET A 20 -26.18 27.53 -2.54
CA MET A 20 -26.43 26.09 -2.42
C MET A 20 -25.54 25.26 -3.36
N LEU A 21 -25.31 25.74 -4.59
CA LEU A 21 -24.37 25.09 -5.51
C LEU A 21 -22.92 25.17 -5.02
N ARG A 22 -22.51 26.30 -4.42
CA ARG A 22 -21.15 26.45 -3.86
C ARG A 22 -20.92 25.54 -2.68
N THR A 23 -21.86 25.46 -1.74
CA THR A 23 -21.72 24.58 -0.57
C THR A 23 -21.68 23.12 -0.97
N ALA A 24 -22.54 22.70 -1.90
CA ALA A 24 -22.52 21.37 -2.49
C ALA A 24 -21.20 21.07 -3.19
N PHE A 25 -20.66 22.03 -3.96
CA PHE A 25 -19.37 21.89 -4.62
C PHE A 25 -18.22 21.74 -3.62
N THR A 26 -18.13 22.58 -2.58
CA THR A 26 -17.11 22.45 -1.53
C THR A 26 -17.22 21.13 -0.77
N ALA A 27 -18.44 20.68 -0.45
CA ALA A 27 -18.65 19.40 0.21
C ALA A 27 -18.18 18.23 -0.69
N ALA A 28 -18.46 18.28 -1.99
CA ALA A 28 -18.01 17.29 -2.95
C ALA A 28 -16.47 17.25 -3.09
N VAL A 29 -15.80 18.40 -3.11
CA VAL A 29 -14.32 18.48 -3.17
C VAL A 29 -13.67 17.90 -1.91
N LEU A 30 -14.22 18.21 -0.72
CA LEU A 30 -13.72 17.66 0.54
C LEU A 30 -13.94 16.15 0.64
N ALA A 31 -15.11 15.65 0.23
CA ALA A 31 -15.37 14.22 0.19
C ALA A 31 -14.47 13.49 -0.83
N GLY A 32 -14.26 14.08 -2.01
CA GLY A 32 -13.42 13.51 -3.07
C GLY A 32 -11.94 13.41 -2.67
N THR A 33 -11.40 14.43 -2.00
CA THR A 33 -9.99 14.42 -1.53
C THR A 33 -9.75 13.38 -0.44
N ALA A 34 -10.69 13.21 0.51
CA ALA A 34 -10.62 12.15 1.51
C ALA A 34 -10.67 10.74 0.88
N ALA A 35 -11.54 10.54 -0.12
CA ALA A 35 -11.63 9.28 -0.84
C ALA A 35 -10.36 8.96 -1.65
N ALA A 36 -9.73 9.96 -2.26
CA ALA A 36 -8.49 9.79 -3.03
C ALA A 36 -7.27 9.44 -2.16
N LEU A 37 -7.24 9.88 -0.89
CA LEU A 37 -6.14 9.61 0.05
C LEU A 37 -6.30 8.27 0.79
N GLY A 38 -7.50 7.68 0.78
CA GLY A 38 -7.80 6.41 1.44
C GLY A 38 -6.87 5.24 1.05
N PRO A 39 -6.59 5.01 -0.24
CA PRO A 39 -5.67 3.96 -0.68
C PRO A 39 -4.23 4.15 -0.20
N LEU A 40 -3.75 5.41 -0.11
CA LEU A 40 -2.39 5.71 0.35
C LEU A 40 -2.22 5.43 1.85
N LEU A 41 -3.23 5.76 2.66
CA LEU A 41 -3.25 5.42 4.08
C LEU A 41 -3.35 3.91 4.31
N ARG A 42 -4.09 3.19 3.45
CA ARG A 42 -4.17 1.73 3.49
C ARG A 42 -2.85 1.06 3.12
N ALA A 43 -2.16 1.56 2.09
CA ALA A 43 -0.82 1.08 1.71
C ALA A 43 0.21 1.32 2.83
N ARG A 44 0.13 2.46 3.54
CA ARG A 44 0.99 2.74 4.70
C ARG A 44 0.74 1.78 5.87
N ARG A 45 -0.52 1.39 6.12
CA ARG A 45 -0.88 0.38 7.14
C ARG A 45 -0.46 -1.04 6.75
N GLN A 46 -0.34 -1.32 5.45
CA GLN A 46 0.16 -2.60 4.94
C GLN A 46 1.67 -2.75 5.03
N ARG A 47 2.42 -1.68 5.33
CA ARG A 47 3.83 -1.79 5.74
C ARG A 47 3.82 -2.28 7.19
N PRO A 48 4.12 -3.55 7.47
CA PRO A 48 4.19 -4.01 8.84
C PRO A 48 5.29 -3.18 9.50
N ALA A 49 4.94 -2.44 10.54
CA ALA A 49 5.96 -1.92 11.43
C ALA A 49 6.58 -3.14 12.10
N THR A 50 7.81 -3.49 11.73
CA THR A 50 8.59 -4.50 12.42
C THR A 50 8.73 -4.03 13.87
N ALA A 51 7.91 -4.57 14.76
CA ALA A 51 8.09 -4.38 16.19
C ALA A 51 9.43 -5.05 16.57
N PRO A 52 10.40 -4.32 17.14
CA PRO A 52 11.66 -4.92 17.53
C PRO A 52 11.39 -5.99 18.60
N GLY A 53 11.78 -7.23 18.32
CA GLY A 53 11.83 -8.32 19.30
C GLY A 53 10.74 -9.41 19.21
N ARG A 54 9.79 -9.34 18.25
CA ARG A 54 8.88 -10.47 17.99
C ARG A 54 9.19 -11.07 16.62
N GLU A 55 9.87 -12.21 16.61
CA GLU A 55 9.99 -13.06 15.42
C GLU A 55 8.56 -13.38 14.95
N PRO A 56 8.17 -13.00 13.72
CA PRO A 56 6.86 -13.35 13.21
C PRO A 56 6.80 -14.87 13.10
N VAL A 57 5.70 -15.45 13.58
CA VAL A 57 5.49 -16.90 13.41
C VAL A 57 5.36 -17.17 11.92
N PRO A 58 6.18 -18.06 11.34
CA PRO A 58 6.08 -18.39 9.93
C PRO A 58 4.72 -18.98 9.63
N VAL A 59 4.10 -18.45 8.57
CA VAL A 59 2.89 -19.05 7.99
C VAL A 59 3.26 -20.35 7.29
N LEU A 60 4.48 -20.40 6.74
CA LEU A 60 5.06 -21.58 6.14
C LEU A 60 6.56 -21.65 6.44
N GLU A 61 7.02 -22.84 6.78
CA GLU A 61 8.41 -23.12 7.13
C GLU A 61 8.79 -24.48 6.52
N GLU A 62 9.89 -24.52 5.76
CA GLU A 62 10.37 -25.73 5.09
C GLU A 62 11.91 -25.75 5.04
N THR A 63 12.49 -26.95 4.96
CA THR A 63 13.90 -27.10 4.54
C THR A 63 13.96 -27.53 3.07
N TYR A 64 14.51 -26.66 2.21
CA TYR A 64 14.69 -26.92 0.78
C TYR A 64 16.18 -27.00 0.45
N ARG A 65 16.63 -28.12 -0.13
CA ARG A 65 18.06 -28.40 -0.42
C ARG A 65 18.99 -28.16 0.79
N GLY A 66 18.52 -28.47 2.00
CA GLY A 66 19.28 -28.26 3.23
C GLY A 66 19.36 -26.80 3.69
N ARG A 67 18.66 -25.89 3.03
CA ARG A 67 18.51 -24.48 3.43
C ARG A 67 17.15 -24.28 4.08
N HIS A 68 17.10 -23.54 5.17
CA HIS A 68 15.85 -23.25 5.87
C HIS A 68 15.13 -22.09 5.21
N ILE A 69 13.88 -22.28 4.82
CA ILE A 69 13.01 -21.26 4.22
C ILE A 69 11.87 -20.98 5.20
N ALA A 70 11.65 -19.71 5.50
CA ALA A 70 10.51 -19.25 6.28
C ALA A 70 9.77 -18.14 5.52
N VAL A 71 8.44 -18.28 5.42
CA VAL A 71 7.54 -17.30 4.82
C VAL A 71 6.54 -16.86 5.87
N ASP A 72 6.46 -15.54 6.10
CA ASP A 72 5.56 -14.94 7.08
C ASP A 72 4.93 -13.64 6.55
N ALA A 73 4.16 -12.98 7.40
CA ALA A 73 3.51 -11.71 7.06
C ALA A 73 4.51 -10.54 6.86
N ALA A 74 5.73 -10.64 7.39
CA ALA A 74 6.80 -9.67 7.23
C ALA A 74 7.67 -9.92 5.99
N GLY A 75 7.67 -11.14 5.43
CA GLY A 75 8.34 -11.47 4.17
C GLY A 75 8.89 -12.89 4.12
N VAL A 76 9.99 -13.04 3.38
CA VAL A 76 10.69 -14.33 3.15
C VAL A 76 12.06 -14.29 3.81
N ARG A 77 12.44 -15.36 4.51
CA ARG A 77 13.79 -15.56 5.06
C ARG A 77 14.40 -16.86 4.55
N ILE A 78 15.72 -16.85 4.37
CA ILE A 78 16.56 -18.03 4.08
C ILE A 78 17.63 -18.12 5.17
N ASP A 79 17.67 -19.23 5.90
CA ASP A 79 18.52 -19.46 7.09
C ASP A 79 18.43 -18.30 8.11
N GLY A 80 17.20 -17.83 8.36
CA GLY A 80 16.93 -16.70 9.25
C GLY A 80 17.32 -15.33 8.70
N ARG A 81 17.83 -15.23 7.47
CA ARG A 81 18.22 -13.96 6.84
C ARG A 81 17.16 -13.46 5.87
N PRO A 82 16.78 -12.17 5.92
CA PRO A 82 15.72 -11.66 5.07
C PRO A 82 16.13 -11.62 3.60
N LEU A 83 15.26 -12.16 2.74
CA LEU A 83 15.35 -12.03 1.29
C LEU A 83 14.57 -10.78 0.88
N HIS A 84 15.18 -9.91 0.07
CA HIS A 84 14.45 -8.79 -0.52
C HIS A 84 13.46 -9.32 -1.56
N VAL A 85 12.16 -9.08 -1.35
CA VAL A 85 11.07 -9.52 -2.24
C VAL A 85 10.35 -8.31 -2.81
N MET A 86 10.07 -8.36 -4.11
CA MET A 86 9.35 -7.34 -4.84
C MET A 86 8.07 -7.95 -5.39
N ARG A 87 6.91 -7.41 -4.98
CA ARG A 87 5.61 -7.86 -5.47
C ARG A 87 5.19 -7.03 -6.69
N ARG A 88 4.85 -7.69 -7.79
CA ARG A 88 4.36 -7.06 -9.02
C ARG A 88 2.86 -6.74 -8.93
N ALA A 89 2.37 -5.93 -9.86
CA ALA A 89 0.96 -5.52 -9.92
C ALA A 89 0.00 -6.69 -10.21
N ASP A 90 0.47 -7.70 -10.94
CA ASP A 90 -0.26 -8.95 -11.22
C ASP A 90 -0.30 -9.91 -10.03
N GLY A 91 0.38 -9.56 -8.93
CA GLY A 91 0.45 -10.36 -7.72
C GLY A 91 1.60 -11.37 -7.68
N SER A 92 2.39 -11.50 -8.76
CA SER A 92 3.61 -12.32 -8.79
C SER A 92 4.76 -11.68 -8.00
N TYR A 93 5.81 -12.46 -7.74
CA TYR A 93 6.93 -12.09 -6.90
C TYR A 93 8.26 -12.17 -7.67
N LEU A 94 9.15 -11.21 -7.39
CA LEU A 94 10.55 -11.13 -7.83
C LEU A 94 11.45 -11.03 -6.59
N SER A 95 12.72 -11.41 -6.69
CA SER A 95 13.66 -11.34 -5.56
C SER A 95 14.90 -10.52 -5.87
N GLY A 96 15.56 -10.06 -4.81
CA GLY A 96 16.87 -9.41 -4.91
C GLY A 96 17.98 -10.30 -5.53
N VAL A 97 17.78 -11.62 -5.49
CA VAL A 97 18.73 -12.60 -6.03
C VAL A 97 18.41 -12.89 -7.51
N ASN A 98 17.12 -13.10 -7.81
CA ASN A 98 16.61 -13.28 -9.18
C ASN A 98 15.54 -12.21 -9.47
N HIS A 99 15.96 -11.18 -10.21
CA HIS A 99 15.14 -10.02 -10.57
C HIS A 99 14.41 -10.16 -11.91
N PHE A 100 14.75 -11.18 -12.70
CA PHE A 100 14.29 -11.30 -14.09
C PHE A 100 13.16 -12.31 -14.25
N GLU A 101 13.03 -13.26 -13.32
CA GLU A 101 12.00 -14.28 -13.34
C GLU A 101 10.96 -14.04 -12.24
N SER A 102 9.68 -14.09 -12.63
CA SER A 102 8.53 -13.89 -11.72
C SER A 102 7.91 -15.21 -11.31
N PHE A 103 7.63 -15.35 -10.01
CA PHE A 103 7.07 -16.56 -9.41
C PHE A 103 5.65 -16.30 -8.89
N ALA A 104 4.77 -17.31 -8.98
CA ALA A 104 3.38 -17.17 -8.57
C ALA A 104 3.25 -17.09 -7.04
N THR A 105 4.15 -17.75 -6.30
CA THR A 105 4.12 -17.79 -4.84
C THR A 105 5.44 -17.34 -4.20
N PRO A 106 5.41 -16.82 -2.95
CA PRO A 106 6.63 -16.50 -2.21
C PRO A 106 7.52 -17.73 -1.93
N LEU A 107 6.92 -18.92 -1.82
CA LEU A 107 7.69 -20.17 -1.60
C LEU A 107 8.47 -20.57 -2.85
N GLU A 108 7.85 -20.52 -4.03
CA GLU A 108 8.56 -20.77 -5.30
C GLU A 108 9.69 -19.78 -5.51
N LEU A 109 9.44 -18.50 -5.21
CA LEU A 109 10.46 -17.47 -5.22
C LEU A 109 11.63 -17.80 -4.28
N ALA A 110 11.34 -18.27 -3.06
CA ALA A 110 12.36 -18.62 -2.09
C ALA A 110 13.19 -19.83 -2.54
N ARG A 111 12.55 -20.85 -3.14
CA ARG A 111 13.24 -22.01 -3.71
C ARG A 111 14.16 -21.62 -4.86
N ALA A 112 13.67 -20.78 -5.77
CA ALA A 112 14.50 -20.25 -6.85
C ALA A 112 15.69 -19.42 -6.33
N ALA A 113 15.48 -18.62 -5.28
CA ALA A 113 16.58 -17.90 -4.63
C ALA A 113 17.59 -18.85 -3.98
N VAL A 114 17.16 -19.98 -3.39
CA VAL A 114 18.06 -21.01 -2.87
C VAL A 114 18.87 -21.66 -4.01
N ASP A 115 18.22 -21.97 -5.14
CA ASP A 115 18.88 -22.54 -6.31
C ASP A 115 19.95 -21.60 -6.85
N GLU A 116 19.65 -20.29 -6.97
CA GLU A 116 20.61 -19.27 -7.42
C GLU A 116 21.75 -19.00 -6.42
N LEU A 117 21.47 -19.05 -5.12
CA LEU A 117 22.48 -18.82 -4.09
C LEU A 117 23.52 -19.95 -4.03
N GLY A 118 23.13 -21.20 -4.30
CA GLY A 118 23.97 -22.36 -4.09
C GLY A 118 24.54 -22.41 -2.67
N THR A 119 25.86 -22.29 -2.53
CA THR A 119 26.56 -22.29 -1.24
C THR A 119 26.67 -20.90 -0.58
N ALA A 120 26.30 -19.84 -1.29
CA ALA A 120 26.35 -18.48 -0.77
C ALA A 120 25.26 -18.21 0.28
N ARG A 121 25.48 -17.18 1.09
CA ARG A 121 24.53 -16.71 2.10
C ARG A 121 24.08 -15.29 1.80
N LEU A 122 22.81 -15.00 2.10
CA LEU A 122 22.31 -13.64 2.09
C LEU A 122 23.13 -12.76 3.05
N ALA A 123 23.34 -11.51 2.65
CA ALA A 123 23.88 -10.51 3.56
C ALA A 123 22.95 -10.34 4.77
N ALA A 124 23.49 -9.94 5.92
CA ALA A 124 22.64 -9.53 7.02
C ALA A 124 21.92 -8.24 6.61
N ALA A 125 20.62 -8.13 6.92
CA ALA A 125 19.94 -6.86 6.70
C ALA A 125 20.55 -5.79 7.60
N VAL A 126 20.87 -4.64 7.00
CA VAL A 126 21.17 -3.43 7.76
C VAL A 126 19.84 -2.85 8.22
N SER A 127 19.58 -2.88 9.52
CA SER A 127 18.44 -2.19 10.11
C SER A 127 18.65 -0.68 9.97
N HIS A 128 18.05 -0.06 8.94
CA HIS A 128 17.92 1.39 8.89
C HIS A 128 16.86 1.82 9.90
N GLN A 129 17.31 2.02 11.14
CA GLN A 129 16.54 2.71 12.17
C GLN A 129 16.49 4.19 11.78
N GLY A 130 15.35 4.64 11.27
CA GLY A 130 15.05 6.05 11.01
C GLY A 130 14.16 6.63 12.09
#